data_AF-A0A925SNB3-F1
#
_entry.id   AF-A0A925SNB3-F1
#
_cell.length_a   1.000
_cell.length_b   1.000
_cell.length_c   1.000
_cell.angle_alpha   90.00
_cell.angle_beta   90.00
_cell.angle_gamma   90.00
#
_symmetry.space_group_name_H-M   'P 1'
#
loop_
_entity.id
_entity.type
_entity.pdbx_description
1 polymer ?
#
loop_
_entity_poly.entity_id
_entity_poly.type
_entity_poly.pdbx_seq_one_letter_code
_entity_poly.pdbx_strand_id
1 'polypeptide(L)'
;MLQILRVGVAVLGVAAIVFGVIGPAEAACQLIKATHSAGSKAEAARSSQALVIKSAFELKRAKRWSYITLYAHRVKGDPFWKAVRPSGPPRDAVLRPDSVTSRFYTTCFTGVVVPYVCTTGSSACGQ
;
A
#
# COMPACT_ATOMS: atom_id res chain seq x y z
N MET A 1 28.53 46.68 26.18
CA MET A 1 28.00 45.43 26.78
C MET A 1 26.62 45.02 26.24
N LEU A 2 25.68 45.96 26.00
CA LEU A 2 24.31 45.64 25.56
C LEU A 2 24.18 45.06 24.13
N GLN A 3 25.13 45.35 23.23
CA GLN A 3 25.10 44.85 21.83
C GLN A 3 25.48 43.36 21.70
N ILE A 4 26.38 42.86 22.56
CA ILE A 4 26.82 41.46 22.56
C ILE A 4 25.66 40.54 22.98
N LEU A 5 24.82 41.02 23.90
CA LEU A 5 23.64 40.28 24.37
C LEU A 5 22.57 40.11 23.27
N ARG A 6 22.39 41.12 22.41
CA ARG A 6 21.41 41.10 21.31
C ARG A 6 21.81 40.12 20.20
N VAL A 7 23.10 40.04 19.89
CA VAL A 7 23.62 39.09 18.89
C VAL A 7 23.51 37.65 19.40
N GLY A 8 23.77 37.40 20.68
CA GLY A 8 23.63 36.07 21.29
C GLY A 8 22.19 35.54 21.23
N VAL A 9 21.20 36.38 21.52
CA VAL A 9 19.77 35.99 21.47
C VAL A 9 19.30 35.72 20.04
N ALA A 10 19.76 36.49 19.05
CA ALA A 10 19.42 36.27 17.65
C ALA A 10 19.99 34.94 17.12
N VAL A 11 21.23 34.61 17.48
CA VAL A 11 21.88 33.35 17.07
C VAL A 11 21.21 32.12 17.71
N LEU A 12 20.84 32.22 19.00
CA LEU A 12 20.09 31.16 19.69
C LEU A 12 18.69 30.94 19.10
N GLY A 13 18.01 32.01 18.69
CA GLY A 13 16.70 31.92 18.05
C GLY A 13 16.71 31.20 16.70
N VAL A 14 17.72 31.48 15.85
CA VAL A 14 17.86 30.80 14.56
C VAL A 14 18.27 29.33 14.74
N ALA A 15 19.14 29.03 15.71
CA ALA A 15 19.52 27.64 16.01
C ALA A 15 18.31 26.80 16.46
N ALA A 16 17.43 27.33 17.31
CA ALA A 16 16.24 26.62 17.78
C ALA A 16 15.26 26.25 16.65
N ILE A 17 15.15 27.10 15.61
CA ILE A 17 14.26 26.86 14.46
C ILE A 17 14.86 25.80 13.51
N VAL A 18 16.19 25.73 13.37
CA VAL A 18 16.84 24.72 12.51
C VAL A 18 16.79 23.32 13.14
N PHE A 19 16.89 23.21 14.47
CA PHE A 19 16.83 21.90 15.16
C PHE A 19 15.41 21.42 15.48
N GLY A 20 14.41 22.31 15.53
CA GLY A 20 13.03 21.97 15.88
C GLY A 20 12.18 21.33 14.76
N VAL A 21 12.68 21.30 13.51
CA VAL A 21 11.90 20.88 12.32
C VAL A 21 12.30 19.49 11.81
N ILE A 22 13.26 18.84 12.47
CA ILE A 22 13.72 17.49 12.09
C ILE A 22 12.85 16.43 12.78
N GLY A 23 11.53 16.48 12.56
CA GLY A 23 10.66 15.34 12.85
C GLY A 23 10.90 14.24 11.81
N PRO A 24 10.89 12.94 12.19
CA PRO A 24 10.85 11.89 11.19
C PRO A 24 9.61 12.13 10.33
N ALA A 25 9.77 12.16 9.01
CA ALA A 25 8.62 12.19 8.13
C ALA A 25 7.79 10.93 8.38
N GLU A 26 6.64 11.07 9.01
CA GLU A 26 5.70 9.97 9.14
C GLU A 26 5.27 9.56 7.73
N ALA A 27 5.84 8.46 7.24
CA ALA A 27 5.41 7.86 6.00
C ALA A 27 3.96 7.41 6.20
N ALA A 28 3.01 8.15 5.63
CA ALA A 28 1.60 7.81 5.71
C ALA A 28 1.40 6.52 4.89
N CYS A 29 1.20 5.40 5.59
CA CYS A 29 0.98 4.10 4.96
C CYS A 29 -0.51 3.84 4.78
N GLN A 30 -0.91 3.45 3.58
CA GLN A 30 -2.28 3.04 3.27
C GLN A 30 -2.30 1.66 2.61
N LEU A 31 -3.20 0.80 3.08
CA LEU A 31 -3.41 -0.50 2.47
C LEU A 31 -4.12 -0.36 1.12
N ILE A 32 -3.51 -0.92 0.08
CA ILE A 32 -4.09 -1.06 -1.25
C ILE A 32 -4.38 -2.53 -1.48
N LYS A 33 -5.58 -2.79 -1.99
CA LYS A 33 -6.02 -4.13 -2.37
C LYS A 33 -6.71 -4.05 -3.72
N ALA A 34 -6.35 -4.95 -4.62
CA ALA A 34 -7.07 -5.13 -5.86
C ALA A 34 -7.35 -6.60 -6.13
N THR A 35 -8.51 -6.89 -6.69
CA THR A 35 -8.91 -8.23 -7.12
C THR A 35 -9.12 -8.23 -8.61
N HIS A 36 -8.68 -9.29 -9.28
CA HIS A 36 -8.97 -9.52 -10.70
C HIS A 36 -9.28 -11.00 -10.95
N SER A 37 -10.13 -11.28 -11.93
CA SER A 37 -10.46 -12.63 -12.37
C SER A 37 -9.99 -12.87 -13.81
N ALA A 38 -9.52 -14.07 -14.12
CA ALA A 38 -9.09 -14.40 -15.49
C ALA A 38 -9.24 -15.90 -15.79
N GLY A 39 -9.06 -16.26 -17.07
CA GLY A 39 -9.06 -17.65 -17.53
C GLY A 39 -7.90 -18.48 -16.98
N SER A 40 -6.83 -17.84 -16.51
CA SER A 40 -5.67 -18.51 -15.91
C SER A 40 -5.24 -17.86 -14.58
N LYS A 41 -4.64 -18.65 -13.68
CA LYS A 41 -4.09 -18.16 -12.40
C LYS A 41 -3.03 -17.07 -12.61
N ALA A 42 -2.14 -17.26 -13.59
CA ALA A 42 -1.04 -16.35 -13.85
C ALA A 42 -1.53 -14.98 -14.34
N GLU A 43 -2.52 -14.97 -15.23
CA GLU A 43 -3.13 -13.74 -15.73
C GLU A 43 -3.90 -13.02 -14.63
N ALA A 44 -4.73 -13.75 -13.86
CA ALA A 44 -5.48 -13.15 -12.76
C ALA A 44 -4.54 -12.47 -11.73
N ALA A 45 -3.42 -13.11 -11.40
CA ALA A 45 -2.41 -12.57 -10.49
C ALA A 45 -1.68 -11.34 -11.07
N ARG A 46 -1.28 -11.38 -12.35
CA ARG A 46 -0.63 -10.24 -13.01
C ARG A 46 -1.55 -9.04 -13.09
N SER A 47 -2.81 -9.25 -13.47
CA SER A 47 -3.81 -8.20 -13.58
C SER A 47 -4.16 -7.60 -12.21
N SER A 48 -4.28 -8.42 -11.15
CA SER A 48 -4.49 -7.90 -9.80
C SER A 48 -3.30 -7.08 -9.29
N GLN A 49 -2.06 -7.50 -9.58
CA GLN A 49 -0.85 -6.72 -9.25
C GLN A 49 -0.78 -5.41 -10.03
N ALA A 50 -1.11 -5.41 -11.32
CA ALA A 50 -1.16 -4.21 -12.15
C ALA A 50 -2.18 -3.18 -11.61
N LEU A 51 -3.34 -3.64 -11.13
CA LEU A 51 -4.33 -2.78 -10.50
C LEU A 51 -3.84 -2.17 -9.18
N VAL A 52 -3.06 -2.91 -8.37
CA VAL A 52 -2.42 -2.34 -7.18
C VAL A 52 -1.43 -1.24 -7.55
N ILE A 53 -0.62 -1.45 -8.59
CA ILE A 53 0.31 -0.42 -9.08
C ILE A 53 -0.44 0.83 -9.54
N LYS A 54 -1.52 0.67 -10.32
CA LYS A 54 -2.36 1.79 -10.76
C LYS A 54 -2.95 2.55 -9.56
N SER A 55 -3.50 1.82 -8.60
CA SER A 55 -4.07 2.38 -7.36
C SER A 55 -3.01 3.10 -6.54
N ALA A 56 -1.77 2.61 -6.52
CA ALA A 56 -0.65 3.27 -5.85
C ALA A 56 -0.31 4.62 -6.50
N PHE A 57 -0.28 4.70 -7.83
CA PHE A 57 -0.07 5.96 -8.54
C PHE A 57 -1.23 6.95 -8.36
N GLU A 58 -2.47 6.46 -8.30
CA GLU A 58 -3.63 7.28 -7.96
C GLU A 58 -3.53 7.80 -6.53
N LEU A 59 -3.15 6.96 -5.57
CA LEU A 59 -2.93 7.35 -4.18
C LEU A 59 -1.81 8.39 -4.06
N LYS A 60 -0.68 8.18 -4.74
CA LYS A 60 0.44 9.14 -4.78
C LYS A 60 -0.04 10.52 -5.23
N ARG A 61 -0.83 10.57 -6.31
CA ARG A 61 -1.39 11.82 -6.84
C ARG A 61 -2.40 12.45 -5.88
N ALA A 62 -3.29 11.66 -5.29
CA ALA A 62 -4.32 12.13 -4.36
C ALA A 62 -3.71 12.69 -3.07
N LYS A 63 -2.65 12.06 -2.56
CA LYS A 63 -1.94 12.49 -1.34
C LYS A 63 -0.81 13.50 -1.61
N ARG A 64 -0.55 13.84 -2.88
CA ARG A 64 0.57 14.69 -3.32
C ARG A 64 1.94 14.21 -2.82
N TRP A 65 2.11 12.90 -2.67
CA TRP A 65 3.40 12.34 -2.27
C TRP A 65 4.44 12.49 -3.39
N SER A 66 5.64 12.88 -3.00
CA SER A 66 6.82 12.95 -3.86
C SER A 66 7.29 11.55 -4.29
N TYR A 67 7.21 10.57 -3.39
CA TYR A 67 7.54 9.16 -3.66
C TYR A 67 6.55 8.20 -2.99
N ILE A 68 6.55 6.95 -3.46
CA ILE A 68 5.69 5.88 -2.92
C ILE A 68 6.45 4.56 -2.98
N THR A 69 6.44 3.84 -1.86
CA THR A 69 7.04 2.52 -1.72
C THR A 69 5.94 1.51 -1.41
N LEU A 70 6.01 0.34 -2.05
CA LEU A 70 5.07 -0.75 -1.85
C LEU A 70 5.72 -1.87 -1.05
N TYR A 71 5.02 -2.34 -0.04
CA TYR A 71 5.38 -3.50 0.75
C TYR A 71 4.30 -4.56 0.63
N ALA A 72 4.69 -5.83 0.51
CA ALA A 72 3.74 -6.93 0.46
C ALA A 72 2.91 -6.96 1.75
N HIS A 73 1.59 -6.94 1.61
CA HIS A 73 0.69 -6.99 2.75
C HIS A 73 -0.36 -8.07 2.55
N ARG A 74 -0.41 -9.03 3.47
CA ARG A 74 -1.38 -10.12 3.41
C ARG A 74 -2.77 -9.56 3.61
N VAL A 75 -3.62 -9.77 2.62
CA VAL A 75 -5.03 -9.36 2.66
C VAL A 75 -5.93 -10.57 2.65
N LYS A 76 -7.05 -10.49 3.38
CA LYS A 76 -8.13 -11.46 3.22
C LYS A 76 -8.65 -11.32 1.79
N GLY A 77 -8.73 -12.44 1.08
CA GLY A 77 -9.28 -12.51 -0.28
C GLY A 77 -10.59 -11.75 -0.38
N ASP A 78 -10.68 -10.88 -1.39
CA ASP A 78 -11.87 -10.09 -1.64
C ASP A 78 -12.50 -10.45 -2.99
N PRO A 79 -13.10 -11.64 -3.12
CA PRO A 79 -13.71 -12.03 -4.37
C PRO A 79 -14.99 -11.25 -4.63
N PHE A 80 -15.26 -10.96 -5.90
CA PHE A 80 -16.41 -10.15 -6.33
C PHE A 80 -17.78 -10.68 -5.84
N TRP A 81 -17.90 -11.98 -5.56
CA TRP A 81 -19.13 -12.62 -5.07
C TRP A 81 -19.35 -12.50 -3.55
N LYS A 82 -18.66 -11.59 -2.84
CA LYS A 82 -18.88 -11.39 -1.40
C LYS A 82 -20.34 -11.10 -1.02
N ALA A 83 -21.10 -10.45 -1.89
CA ALA A 83 -22.52 -10.18 -1.66
C ALA A 83 -23.33 -11.48 -1.53
N VAL A 84 -22.94 -12.56 -2.21
CA VAL A 84 -23.60 -13.86 -2.16
C VAL A 84 -22.90 -14.85 -1.21
N ARG A 85 -21.67 -14.55 -0.75
CA ARG A 85 -20.93 -15.33 0.26
C ARG A 85 -20.16 -14.40 1.22
N PRO A 86 -20.81 -13.89 2.28
CA PRO A 86 -20.21 -12.92 3.20
C PRO A 86 -19.05 -13.51 4.04
N SER A 87 -19.00 -14.83 4.22
CA SER A 87 -17.91 -15.52 4.93
C SER A 87 -16.57 -15.49 4.16
N GLY A 88 -16.59 -15.16 2.86
CA GLY A 88 -15.42 -15.17 1.98
C GLY A 88 -15.28 -16.47 1.19
N PRO A 89 -14.20 -16.63 0.42
CA PRO A 89 -13.95 -17.87 -0.32
C PRO A 89 -13.74 -19.03 0.68
N PRO A 90 -14.33 -20.21 0.45
CA PRO A 90 -14.14 -21.36 1.32
C PRO A 90 -12.68 -21.86 1.22
N ARG A 91 -12.18 -22.52 2.28
CA ARG A 91 -10.73 -22.82 2.43
C ARG A 91 -10.19 -23.74 1.34
N ASP A 92 -11.02 -24.64 0.84
CA ASP A 92 -10.80 -25.55 -0.27
C ASP A 92 -10.71 -24.84 -1.63
N ALA A 93 -11.36 -23.68 -1.77
CA ALA A 93 -11.25 -22.86 -2.98
C ALA A 93 -9.96 -22.03 -3.03
N VAL A 94 -9.14 -22.01 -1.97
CA VAL A 94 -7.88 -21.24 -1.94
C VAL A 94 -6.79 -21.99 -2.72
N LEU A 95 -6.29 -21.37 -3.78
CA LEU A 95 -5.29 -21.94 -4.67
C LEU A 95 -3.87 -21.64 -4.18
N ARG A 96 -3.35 -22.54 -3.35
CA ARG A 96 -1.95 -22.49 -2.88
C ARG A 96 -0.96 -22.91 -4.00
N PRO A 97 0.31 -22.47 -3.97
CA PRO A 97 0.88 -21.48 -3.04
C PRO A 97 0.44 -20.04 -3.38
N ASP A 98 0.51 -19.18 -2.36
CA ASP A 98 0.39 -17.72 -2.51
C ASP A 98 1.62 -17.18 -3.26
N SER A 99 1.43 -16.17 -4.11
CA SER A 99 2.54 -15.49 -4.78
C SER A 99 2.94 -14.28 -3.96
N VAL A 100 4.09 -14.38 -3.29
CA VAL A 100 4.63 -13.35 -2.40
C VAL A 100 5.93 -12.81 -2.99
N THR A 101 6.01 -11.49 -3.12
CA THR A 101 7.21 -10.74 -3.49
C THR A 101 7.50 -9.70 -2.42
N SER A 102 8.54 -8.86 -2.57
CA SER A 102 8.76 -7.74 -1.64
C SER A 102 7.62 -6.71 -1.66
N ARG A 103 6.91 -6.58 -2.78
CA ARG A 103 5.90 -5.54 -3.02
C ARG A 103 4.47 -6.07 -2.96
N PHE A 104 4.25 -7.33 -3.30
CA PHE A 104 2.92 -7.89 -3.52
C PHE A 104 2.72 -9.16 -2.72
N TYR A 105 1.59 -9.24 -2.02
CA TYR A 105 1.07 -10.49 -1.50
C TYR A 105 -0.19 -10.87 -2.28
N THR A 106 -0.12 -11.93 -3.09
CA THR A 106 -1.23 -12.35 -3.95
C THR A 106 -1.76 -13.71 -3.53
N THR A 107 -3.05 -13.76 -3.19
CA THR A 107 -3.78 -14.99 -2.91
C THR A 107 -4.80 -15.21 -4.01
N CYS A 108 -4.86 -16.43 -4.54
CA CYS A 108 -5.79 -16.81 -5.59
C CYS A 108 -6.81 -17.83 -5.09
N PHE A 109 -7.97 -17.82 -5.72
CA PHE A 109 -9.12 -18.66 -5.40
C PHE A 109 -9.75 -19.18 -6.69
N THR A 110 -10.38 -20.34 -6.62
CA THR A 110 -11.27 -20.81 -7.68
C THR A 110 -12.52 -19.94 -7.71
N GLY A 111 -12.88 -19.46 -8.89
CA GLY A 111 -14.10 -18.67 -9.07
C GLY A 111 -15.29 -19.44 -9.59
N VAL A 112 -16.46 -18.81 -9.42
CA VAL A 112 -17.75 -19.40 -9.76
C VAL A 112 -18.11 -19.15 -11.24
N VAL A 113 -17.89 -17.93 -11.72
CA VAL A 113 -18.17 -17.52 -13.11
C VAL A 113 -16.91 -17.61 -13.98
N VAL A 114 -15.79 -17.11 -13.44
CA VAL A 114 -14.48 -17.10 -14.09
C VAL A 114 -13.57 -17.99 -13.23
N PRO A 115 -12.77 -18.91 -13.82
CA PRO A 115 -12.14 -20.00 -13.09
C PRO A 115 -11.16 -19.55 -12.01
N TYR A 116 -10.49 -18.42 -12.20
CA TYR A 116 -9.48 -17.91 -11.26
C TYR A 116 -9.78 -16.49 -10.84
N VAL A 117 -9.72 -16.23 -9.53
CA VAL A 117 -9.81 -14.89 -8.94
C VAL A 117 -8.63 -14.70 -8.01
N CYS A 118 -7.83 -13.67 -8.26
CA CYS A 118 -6.66 -13.36 -7.43
C CYS A 118 -6.83 -11.98 -6.79
N THR A 119 -6.56 -11.90 -5.49
CA THR A 119 -6.49 -10.66 -4.73
C THR A 119 -5.05 -10.39 -4.37
N THR A 120 -4.56 -9.21 -4.73
CA THR A 120 -3.24 -8.70 -4.34
C THR A 120 -3.38 -7.61 -3.30
N GLY A 121 -2.59 -7.70 -2.24
CA GLY A 121 -2.47 -6.69 -1.19
C GLY A 121 -1.06 -6.11 -1.09
N SER A 122 -0.99 -4.79 -0.93
CA SER A 122 0.24 -4.04 -0.69
C SER A 122 -0.01 -2.85 0.23
N SER A 123 0.89 -2.62 1.18
CA SER A 123 0.95 -1.36 1.93
C SER A 123 1.71 -0.34 1.10
N ALA A 124 1.05 0.76 0.75
CA ALA A 124 1.65 1.89 0.07
C ALA A 124 2.02 2.97 1.08
N CYS A 125 3.31 3.20 1.27
CA CYS A 125 3.82 4.24 2.16
C CYS A 125 4.49 5.32 1.32
N GLY A 126 4.16 6.59 1.57
CA GLY A 126 4.76 7.70 0.84
C GLY A 126 4.82 8.98 1.66
N GLN A 127 5.54 9.95 1.10
CA GLN A 127 5.78 11.28 1.65
C GLN A 127 5.73 12.30 0.52
#